data_AF-A0A970H4I9-F1
#
_entry.id   AF-A0A970H4I9-F1
#
_cell.length_a   1.000
_cell.length_b   1.000
_cell.length_c   1.000
_cell.angle_alpha   90.00
_cell.angle_beta   90.00
_cell.angle_gamma   90.00
#
_symmetry.space_group_name_H-M   'P 1'
#
loop_
_entity.id
_entity.type
_entity.pdbx_description
1 polymer ?
#
loop_
_entity_poly.entity_id
_entity_poly.type
_entity_poly.pdbx_seq_one_letter_code
_entity_poly.pdbx_strand_id
1 'polypeptide(L)'
;MCNSMFLSDGTIVQLTDMSFHLQYLTGILSWDNLKLLKYVQDLGTPFSLKVYEGKPTLFYYSEFVDEVTKPEDMELFPPSELGFSYLMLFDDYNKVDLTLIPLNCLEEYLKRDKLVTVLLDKDNRIKEKIIPTDEEYHIRKPTMRQFDDCCNEFWHVSTYVVKGLMRREILYSIAHLGIVRRELLRMMSWKVGLETHFSLSVGKNYKYLKRYVSDGLWNRLMTTYRMDTYENCWNSLFTCLDLFREVSKEVAVKLCFEYPDNDFNLTKYVMDMYKGYE
;
A
#
# COMPACT_ATOMS: atom_id res chain seq x y z
N MET A 1 11.85 19.87 -19.97
CA MET A 1 11.50 18.95 -21.08
C MET A 1 11.76 17.55 -20.58
N CYS A 2 10.74 16.69 -20.48
CA CYS A 2 10.93 15.30 -20.08
C CYS A 2 11.34 14.50 -21.31
N ASN A 3 12.49 13.82 -21.25
CA ASN A 3 13.01 13.06 -22.37
C ASN A 3 12.20 11.78 -22.48
N SER A 4 11.71 11.43 -23.66
CA SER A 4 11.14 10.10 -23.92
C SER A 4 11.68 9.59 -25.25
N MET A 5 11.80 8.27 -25.38
CA MET A 5 12.23 7.61 -26.61
C MET A 5 11.27 6.48 -26.97
N PHE A 6 11.16 6.22 -28.26
CA PHE A 6 10.42 5.08 -28.80
C PHE A 6 11.41 3.96 -29.15
N LEU A 7 11.17 2.76 -28.65
CA LEU A 7 11.87 1.54 -29.06
C LEU A 7 11.22 0.98 -30.34
N SER A 8 11.99 0.19 -31.09
CA SER A 8 11.55 -0.39 -32.37
C SER A 8 10.40 -1.40 -32.23
N ASP A 9 10.09 -1.82 -31.01
CA ASP A 9 8.94 -2.69 -30.69
C ASP A 9 7.68 -1.90 -30.30
N GLY A 10 7.72 -0.56 -30.33
CA GLY A 10 6.61 0.32 -29.98
C GLY A 10 6.58 0.75 -28.51
N THR A 11 7.54 0.33 -27.69
CA THR A 11 7.62 0.74 -26.27
C THR A 11 8.08 2.19 -26.12
N ILE A 12 7.35 2.98 -25.34
CA ILE A 12 7.73 4.36 -24.98
C ILE A 12 8.52 4.32 -23.67
N VAL A 13 9.75 4.82 -23.69
CA VAL A 13 10.61 4.89 -22.52
C VAL A 13 10.95 6.33 -22.16
N GLN A 14 10.60 6.75 -20.96
CA GLN A 14 10.92 8.06 -20.42
C GLN A 14 12.30 8.06 -19.74
N LEU A 15 13.07 9.10 -19.99
CA LEU A 15 14.39 9.37 -19.46
C LEU A 15 14.40 10.65 -18.63
N THR A 16 14.77 10.51 -17.36
CA THR A 16 15.07 11.64 -16.48
C THR A 16 16.52 11.59 -16.04
N ASP A 17 17.36 12.38 -16.71
CA ASP A 17 18.48 13.03 -16.04
C ASP A 17 18.08 14.49 -15.79
N MET A 18 17.83 14.80 -14.53
CA MET A 18 17.38 16.09 -14.00
C MET A 18 18.55 16.83 -13.31
N SER A 19 19.80 16.62 -13.71
CA SER A 19 20.99 17.13 -13.00
C SER A 19 21.24 18.65 -13.09
N PHE A 20 20.16 19.43 -13.22
CA PHE A 20 20.15 20.86 -12.89
C PHE A 20 18.86 21.34 -12.19
N HIS A 21 17.85 20.49 -12.08
CA HIS A 21 16.50 20.94 -12.39
C HIS A 21 15.72 21.65 -11.29
N LEU A 22 16.29 22.01 -10.13
CA LEU A 22 15.48 22.72 -9.11
C LEU A 22 16.16 23.89 -8.37
N GLN A 23 17.48 24.09 -8.47
CA GLN A 23 18.13 25.24 -7.80
C GLN A 23 18.44 26.43 -8.70
N TYR A 24 18.24 26.33 -10.01
CA TYR A 24 18.58 27.38 -10.98
C TYR A 24 17.41 27.87 -11.84
N LEU A 25 16.24 27.22 -11.72
CA LEU A 25 15.09 27.45 -12.61
C LEU A 25 14.30 28.74 -12.34
N THR A 26 14.70 29.56 -11.38
CA THR A 26 14.07 30.88 -11.15
C THR A 26 14.78 32.03 -11.86
N GLY A 27 16.01 31.86 -12.38
CA GLY A 27 16.82 32.99 -12.85
C GLY A 27 17.15 33.09 -14.35
N ILE A 28 17.37 31.97 -15.05
CA ILE A 28 18.11 32.00 -16.34
C ILE A 28 17.45 31.08 -17.37
N LEU A 29 16.32 31.51 -17.97
CA LEU A 29 15.77 30.92 -19.18
C LEU A 29 15.71 31.97 -20.28
N SER A 30 16.82 32.16 -21.01
CA SER A 30 16.76 32.62 -22.39
C SER A 30 16.89 31.41 -23.32
N TRP A 31 16.00 31.35 -24.31
CA TRP A 31 15.84 30.22 -25.23
C TRP A 31 17.04 29.99 -26.15
N ASP A 32 17.96 30.94 -26.25
CA ASP A 32 19.08 30.87 -27.19
C ASP A 32 20.20 29.93 -26.72
N ASN A 33 20.34 29.70 -25.41
CA ASN A 33 21.34 28.79 -24.85
C ASN A 33 20.97 27.30 -25.00
N LEU A 34 19.67 26.99 -25.14
CA LEU A 34 19.16 25.63 -25.32
C LEU A 34 19.52 25.01 -26.68
N LYS A 35 19.78 25.84 -27.69
CA LYS A 35 20.10 25.40 -29.06
C LYS A 35 21.53 24.87 -29.22
N LEU A 36 22.39 25.02 -28.20
CA LEU A 36 23.81 24.65 -28.24
C LEU A 36 24.10 23.20 -27.80
N LEU A 37 23.08 22.46 -27.35
CA LEU A 37 23.24 21.08 -26.88
C LEU A 37 23.22 20.07 -28.05
N LYS A 38 24.30 19.29 -28.14
CA LYS A 38 24.70 18.43 -29.26
C LYS A 38 23.66 17.40 -29.75
N TYR A 39 22.66 17.05 -28.94
CA TYR A 39 21.67 15.99 -29.22
C TYR A 39 20.21 16.45 -29.14
N VAL A 40 19.96 17.76 -29.11
CA VAL A 40 18.57 18.31 -29.03
C VAL A 40 17.72 17.94 -30.23
N GLN A 41 18.35 17.77 -31.40
CA GLN A 41 17.64 17.43 -32.64
C GLN A 41 17.05 16.00 -32.62
N ASP A 42 17.52 15.13 -31.72
CA ASP A 42 17.10 13.73 -31.61
C ASP A 42 16.02 13.50 -30.53
N LEU A 43 15.65 14.55 -29.78
CA LEU A 43 14.66 14.50 -28.69
C LEU A 43 13.27 14.93 -29.18
N GLY A 44 12.60 14.06 -29.94
CA GLY A 44 11.21 14.24 -30.34
C GLY A 44 10.27 13.35 -29.51
N THR A 45 9.43 13.94 -28.65
CA THR A 45 8.25 13.25 -28.10
C THR A 45 7.00 14.02 -28.49
N PRO A 46 5.91 13.32 -28.85
CA PRO A 46 4.63 13.97 -29.08
C PRO A 46 3.97 14.46 -27.81
N PHE A 47 4.36 13.95 -26.63
CA PHE A 47 3.75 14.34 -25.37
C PHE A 47 4.40 15.59 -24.76
N SER A 48 3.59 16.50 -24.20
CA SER A 48 4.09 17.68 -23.47
C SER A 48 3.25 17.97 -22.23
N LEU A 49 3.88 18.42 -21.15
CA LEU A 49 3.20 18.80 -19.91
C LEU A 49 3.24 20.32 -19.78
N LYS A 50 2.07 20.95 -19.67
CA LYS A 50 1.90 22.41 -19.64
C LYS A 50 0.90 22.81 -18.55
N VAL A 51 0.94 24.06 -18.13
CA VAL A 51 -0.17 24.63 -17.35
C VAL A 51 -1.22 25.11 -18.35
N TYR A 52 -2.40 24.50 -18.35
CA TYR A 52 -3.54 24.92 -19.15
C TYR A 52 -4.70 25.23 -18.20
N GLU A 53 -5.29 26.41 -18.33
CA GLU A 53 -6.38 26.90 -17.45
C GLU A 53 -6.05 26.80 -15.94
N GLY A 54 -4.78 27.04 -15.59
CA GLY A 54 -4.32 27.04 -14.19
C GLY A 54 -4.03 25.67 -13.62
N LYS A 55 -4.14 24.59 -14.40
CA LYS A 55 -3.86 23.23 -13.96
C LYS A 55 -2.73 22.57 -14.75
N PRO A 56 -1.92 21.69 -14.14
CA PRO A 56 -0.97 20.86 -14.87
C PRO A 56 -1.73 19.90 -15.80
N THR A 57 -1.37 19.88 -17.07
CA THR A 57 -2.09 19.16 -18.12
C THR A 57 -1.12 18.48 -19.07
N LEU A 58 -1.42 17.23 -19.42
CA LEU A 58 -0.72 16.45 -20.43
C LEU A 58 -1.34 16.70 -21.81
N PHE A 59 -0.50 16.88 -22.82
CA PHE A 59 -0.88 17.06 -24.22
C PHE A 59 -0.17 16.02 -25.09
N TYR A 60 -0.79 15.61 -26.22
CA TYR A 60 -0.21 14.76 -27.26
C TYR A 60 -0.33 15.47 -28.62
N TYR A 61 0.79 15.77 -29.29
CA TYR A 61 0.87 16.60 -30.49
C TYR A 61 0.08 17.93 -30.41
N SER A 62 -0.07 18.48 -29.20
CA SER A 62 -0.87 19.68 -28.86
C SER A 62 -2.37 19.46 -28.64
N GLU A 63 -2.86 18.23 -28.74
CA GLU A 63 -4.19 17.86 -28.26
C GLU A 63 -4.16 17.63 -26.76
N PHE A 64 -5.18 18.12 -26.07
CA PHE A 64 -5.37 17.87 -24.65
C PHE A 64 -5.54 16.37 -24.43
N VAL A 65 -4.80 15.80 -23.47
CA VAL A 65 -4.95 14.40 -23.05
C VAL A 65 -5.70 14.36 -21.73
N ASP A 66 -5.11 14.90 -20.66
CA ASP A 66 -5.74 14.89 -19.34
C ASP A 66 -5.09 15.90 -18.37
N GLU A 67 -5.81 16.26 -17.31
CA GLU A 67 -5.27 16.96 -16.15
C GLU A 67 -4.43 16.01 -15.29
N VAL A 68 -3.32 16.50 -14.75
CA VAL A 68 -2.38 15.69 -13.99
C VAL A 68 -2.34 16.12 -12.53
N THR A 69 -2.51 15.15 -11.64
CA THR A 69 -2.45 15.39 -10.19
C THR A 69 -1.05 15.10 -9.65
N LYS A 70 -0.56 15.98 -8.78
CA LYS A 70 0.74 15.86 -8.08
C LYS A 70 0.51 15.62 -6.59
N PRO A 71 0.67 14.39 -6.09
CA PRO A 71 0.53 14.08 -4.67
C PRO A 71 1.47 14.90 -3.78
N GLU A 72 2.67 15.21 -4.27
CA GLU A 72 3.69 15.96 -3.54
C GLU A 72 3.41 17.48 -3.46
N ASP A 73 2.37 17.97 -4.16
CA ASP A 73 1.96 19.37 -4.24
C ASP A 73 0.54 19.55 -3.66
N MET A 74 0.25 18.84 -2.56
CA MET A 74 -1.02 18.91 -1.83
C MET A 74 -0.81 19.53 -0.44
N GLU A 75 -1.70 20.45 -0.05
CA GLU A 75 -1.64 21.10 1.27
C GLU A 75 -2.04 20.14 2.41
N LEU A 76 -3.00 19.24 2.15
CA LEU A 76 -3.50 18.28 3.14
C LEU A 76 -2.57 17.07 3.36
N PHE A 77 -1.75 16.74 2.36
CA PHE A 77 -0.87 15.58 2.37
C PHE A 77 0.55 16.01 2.02
N PRO A 78 1.45 16.13 3.01
CA PRO A 78 2.82 16.56 2.73
C PRO A 78 3.56 15.53 1.86
N PRO A 79 4.55 15.97 1.08
CA PRO A 79 5.33 15.09 0.21
C PRO A 79 6.06 14.01 1.00
N SER A 80 5.93 12.74 0.59
CA SER A 80 6.51 11.58 1.28
C SER A 80 7.56 10.82 0.46
N GLU A 81 7.72 11.13 -0.82
CA GLU A 81 8.56 10.38 -1.75
C GLU A 81 9.84 11.14 -2.15
N LEU A 82 10.87 10.40 -2.56
CA LEU A 82 12.17 10.96 -3.01
C LEU A 82 12.09 11.66 -4.39
N GLY A 83 10.96 11.57 -5.06
CA GLY A 83 10.75 12.03 -6.43
C GLY A 83 9.44 12.79 -6.60
N PHE A 84 9.08 13.05 -7.85
CA PHE A 84 7.83 13.68 -8.22
C PHE A 84 6.92 12.68 -8.91
N SER A 85 5.72 12.47 -8.38
CA SER A 85 4.76 11.53 -8.94
C SER A 85 3.70 12.26 -9.75
N TYR A 86 3.36 11.68 -10.88
CA TYR A 86 2.28 12.10 -11.76
C TYR A 86 1.28 10.95 -11.80
N LEU A 87 0.10 11.19 -11.25
CA LEU A 87 -1.01 10.24 -11.33
C LEU A 87 -1.91 10.68 -12.49
N MET A 88 -2.08 9.82 -13.48
CA MET A 88 -2.83 10.09 -14.71
C MET A 88 -3.94 9.05 -14.88
N LEU A 89 -5.15 9.48 -15.25
CA LEU A 89 -6.30 8.62 -15.54
C LEU A 89 -6.80 8.93 -16.95
N PHE A 90 -6.35 8.14 -17.92
CA PHE A 90 -6.70 8.34 -19.31
C PHE A 90 -8.19 8.08 -19.57
N ASP A 91 -8.69 8.63 -20.68
CA ASP A 91 -10.09 8.53 -21.12
C ASP A 91 -10.54 7.10 -21.45
N ASP A 92 -9.58 6.20 -21.72
CA ASP A 92 -9.77 4.76 -21.86
C ASP A 92 -9.78 3.99 -20.51
N TYR A 93 -9.78 4.71 -19.39
CA TYR A 93 -9.77 4.22 -18.02
C TYR A 93 -8.45 3.55 -17.57
N ASN A 94 -7.38 3.63 -18.36
CA ASN A 94 -6.07 3.24 -17.88
C ASN A 94 -5.54 4.26 -16.87
N LYS A 95 -5.05 3.77 -15.74
CA LYS A 95 -4.38 4.59 -14.72
C LYS A 95 -2.89 4.31 -14.74
N VAL A 96 -2.08 5.37 -14.84
CA VAL A 96 -0.62 5.28 -14.74
C VAL A 96 -0.13 6.17 -13.61
N ASP A 97 0.67 5.57 -12.74
CA ASP A 97 1.40 6.26 -11.68
C ASP A 97 2.87 6.35 -12.13
N LEU A 98 3.31 7.55 -12.54
CA LEU A 98 4.65 7.81 -13.04
C LEU A 98 5.46 8.61 -12.02
N THR A 99 6.57 8.07 -11.54
CA THR A 99 7.45 8.79 -10.61
C THR A 99 8.78 9.16 -11.28
N LEU A 100 9.14 10.44 -11.22
CA LEU A 100 10.43 10.96 -11.66
C LEU A 100 11.38 11.00 -10.47
N ILE A 101 12.43 10.18 -10.53
CA ILE A 101 13.41 10.03 -9.46
C ILE A 101 14.77 10.57 -9.94
N PRO A 102 15.43 11.45 -9.16
CA PRO A 102 16.79 11.88 -9.45
C PRO A 102 17.78 10.72 -9.56
N LEU A 103 18.72 10.78 -10.51
CA LEU A 103 19.67 9.67 -10.74
C LEU A 103 20.59 9.38 -9.55
N ASN A 104 20.88 10.37 -8.71
CA ASN A 104 21.63 10.16 -7.47
C ASN A 104 20.88 9.29 -6.44
N CYS A 105 19.57 9.08 -6.61
CA CYS A 105 18.77 8.18 -5.79
C CYS A 105 18.64 6.77 -6.40
N LEU A 106 19.26 6.47 -7.55
CA LEU A 106 19.11 5.21 -8.27
C LEU A 106 19.44 3.99 -7.40
N GLU A 107 20.57 4.02 -6.68
CA GLU A 107 20.97 2.89 -5.83
C GLU A 107 19.98 2.65 -4.69
N GLU A 108 19.42 3.72 -4.10
CA GLU A 108 18.43 3.62 -3.04
C GLU A 108 17.11 3.08 -3.58
N TYR A 109 16.67 3.57 -4.73
CA TYR A 109 15.45 3.11 -5.39
C TYR A 109 15.50 1.60 -5.70
N LEU A 110 16.60 1.13 -6.29
CA LEU A 110 16.80 -0.28 -6.62
C LEU A 110 16.87 -1.19 -5.39
N LYS A 111 17.23 -0.64 -4.22
CA LYS A 111 17.22 -1.37 -2.94
C LYS A 111 15.84 -1.41 -2.28
N ARG A 112 14.96 -0.44 -2.58
CA ARG A 112 13.65 -0.28 -1.93
C ARG A 112 12.57 -1.22 -2.48
N ASP A 113 12.56 -1.46 -3.80
CA ASP A 113 11.53 -2.29 -4.43
C ASP A 113 12.18 -3.34 -5.34
N LYS A 114 12.04 -4.60 -4.96
CA LYS A 114 12.56 -5.74 -5.72
C LYS A 114 11.63 -6.24 -6.81
N LEU A 115 10.45 -5.64 -7.02
CA LEU A 115 9.55 -5.96 -8.13
C LEU A 115 9.85 -5.13 -9.40
N VAL A 116 10.88 -4.29 -9.36
CA VAL A 116 11.26 -3.41 -10.48
C VAL A 116 11.76 -4.21 -11.68
N THR A 117 11.20 -3.90 -12.85
CA THR A 117 11.72 -4.35 -14.15
C THR A 117 12.32 -3.16 -14.89
N VAL A 118 13.60 -3.26 -15.26
CA VAL A 118 14.29 -2.22 -16.05
C VAL A 118 13.89 -2.36 -17.52
N LEU A 119 13.28 -1.31 -18.07
CA LEU A 119 12.91 -1.26 -19.49
C LEU A 119 14.03 -0.67 -20.36
N LEU A 120 14.83 0.25 -19.82
CA LEU A 120 15.93 0.90 -20.53
C LEU A 120 16.99 1.43 -19.58
N ASP A 121 18.25 1.32 -19.99
CA ASP A 121 19.38 2.03 -19.41
C ASP A 121 20.26 2.61 -20.52
N LYS A 122 20.23 3.93 -20.71
CA LYS A 122 20.97 4.58 -21.81
C LYS A 122 22.47 4.69 -21.58
N ASP A 123 22.89 4.76 -20.32
CA ASP A 123 24.29 5.05 -19.97
C ASP A 123 24.96 3.86 -19.29
N ASN A 124 24.31 2.69 -19.30
CA ASN A 124 24.80 1.44 -18.72
C ASN A 124 25.20 1.60 -17.23
N ARG A 125 24.35 2.31 -16.45
CA ARG A 125 24.54 2.54 -15.01
C ARG A 125 24.23 1.30 -14.17
N ILE A 126 23.33 0.45 -14.65
CA ILE A 126 22.89 -0.78 -13.98
C ILE A 126 23.82 -1.91 -14.42
N LYS A 127 24.81 -2.22 -13.58
CA LYS A 127 25.84 -3.22 -13.88
C LYS A 127 25.37 -4.66 -13.66
N GLU A 128 24.39 -4.85 -12.79
CA GLU A 128 23.86 -6.16 -12.41
C GLU A 128 22.43 -6.30 -12.89
N LYS A 129 22.08 -7.50 -13.38
CA LYS A 129 20.72 -7.78 -13.80
C LYS A 129 19.80 -7.78 -12.58
N ILE A 130 18.82 -6.88 -12.57
CA ILE A 130 17.75 -6.86 -11.58
C ILE A 130 16.76 -7.97 -11.93
N ILE A 131 16.54 -8.88 -10.98
CA ILE A 131 15.56 -9.97 -11.11
C ILE A 131 14.38 -9.62 -10.21
N PRO A 132 13.19 -9.38 -10.78
CA PRO A 132 12.00 -9.11 -9.98
C PRO A 132 11.70 -10.27 -9.03
N THR A 133 11.53 -9.98 -7.73
CA THR A 133 11.16 -10.98 -6.73
C THR A 133 10.22 -10.41 -5.68
N ASP A 134 9.25 -11.22 -5.25
CA ASP A 134 8.26 -10.87 -4.22
C ASP A 134 8.60 -11.43 -2.83
N GLU A 135 9.77 -12.06 -2.68
CA GLU A 135 10.23 -12.73 -1.44
C GLU A 135 10.19 -11.83 -0.20
N GLU A 136 10.35 -10.52 -0.37
CA GLU A 136 10.27 -9.56 0.73
C GLU A 136 8.86 -9.40 1.28
N TYR A 137 7.84 -9.63 0.44
CA TYR A 137 6.43 -9.56 0.79
C TYR A 137 5.87 -10.90 1.27
N HIS A 138 6.67 -11.98 1.25
CA HIS A 138 6.25 -13.27 1.77
C HIS A 138 5.94 -13.17 3.27
N ILE A 139 4.94 -13.94 3.70
CA ILE A 139 4.58 -14.01 5.11
C ILE A 139 5.81 -14.47 5.88
N ARG A 140 6.19 -13.74 6.93
CA ARG A 140 7.28 -14.14 7.82
C ARG A 140 6.73 -14.98 8.96
N LYS A 141 7.43 -16.08 9.28
CA LYS A 141 7.15 -16.88 10.46
C LYS A 141 7.26 -15.98 11.70
N PRO A 142 6.21 -15.88 12.54
CA PRO A 142 6.28 -15.05 13.72
C PRO A 142 7.23 -15.66 14.74
N THR A 143 7.91 -14.80 15.49
CA THR A 143 8.52 -15.19 16.76
C THR A 143 7.44 -15.33 17.84
N MET A 144 7.76 -16.02 18.93
CA MET A 144 6.89 -16.14 20.11
C MET A 144 6.42 -14.77 20.60
N ARG A 145 7.35 -13.79 20.66
CA ARG A 145 7.03 -12.43 21.08
C ARG A 145 6.09 -11.71 20.11
N GLN A 146 6.30 -11.84 18.80
CA GLN A 146 5.39 -11.22 17.81
C GLN A 146 3.98 -11.83 17.88
N PHE A 147 3.88 -13.13 18.14
CA PHE A 147 2.61 -13.80 18.36
C PHE A 147 1.89 -13.26 19.61
N ASP A 148 2.61 -13.12 20.73
CA ASP A 148 2.10 -12.55 21.97
C ASP A 148 1.67 -11.09 21.79
N ASP A 149 2.51 -10.26 21.15
CA ASP A 149 2.21 -8.85 20.85
C ASP A 149 0.90 -8.71 20.04
N CYS A 150 0.69 -9.59 19.04
CA CYS A 150 -0.53 -9.61 18.23
C CYS A 150 -1.77 -10.00 19.05
N CYS A 151 -1.64 -11.00 19.93
CA CYS A 151 -2.72 -11.37 20.84
C CYS A 151 -3.05 -10.22 21.81
N ASN A 152 -2.02 -9.61 22.39
CA ASN A 152 -2.17 -8.51 23.32
C ASN A 152 -2.88 -7.31 22.67
N GLU A 153 -2.42 -6.88 21.50
CA GLU A 153 -3.04 -5.79 20.74
C GLU A 153 -4.49 -6.09 20.40
N PHE A 154 -4.77 -7.29 19.87
CA PHE A 154 -6.13 -7.72 19.54
C PHE A 154 -7.08 -7.61 20.74
N TRP A 155 -6.70 -8.23 21.86
CA TRP A 155 -7.57 -8.33 23.02
C TRP A 155 -7.73 -6.98 23.74
N HIS A 156 -6.67 -6.18 23.89
CA HIS A 156 -6.78 -4.88 24.54
C HIS A 156 -7.59 -3.88 23.70
N VAL A 157 -7.37 -3.83 22.38
CA VAL A 157 -8.10 -2.91 21.51
C VAL A 157 -9.58 -3.27 21.41
N SER A 158 -9.93 -4.56 21.56
CA SER A 158 -11.33 -5.00 21.66
C SER A 158 -12.10 -4.28 22.78
N THR A 159 -11.43 -3.90 23.88
CA THR A 159 -12.07 -3.16 24.98
C THR A 159 -12.47 -1.74 24.59
N TYR A 160 -11.75 -1.11 23.64
CA TYR A 160 -12.12 0.19 23.12
C TYR A 160 -13.35 0.10 22.24
N VAL A 161 -13.48 -0.98 21.45
CA VAL A 161 -14.73 -1.26 20.71
C VAL A 161 -15.91 -1.31 21.67
N VAL A 162 -15.81 -2.12 22.73
CA VAL A 162 -16.84 -2.25 23.77
C VAL A 162 -17.17 -0.90 24.42
N LYS A 163 -16.16 -0.15 24.86
CA LYS A 163 -16.36 1.18 25.47
C LYS A 163 -17.11 2.13 24.55
N GLY A 164 -16.77 2.17 23.28
CA GLY A 164 -17.48 2.99 22.29
C GLY A 164 -18.94 2.54 22.12
N LEU A 165 -19.20 1.23 22.07
CA LEU A 165 -20.56 0.71 21.90
C LEU A 165 -21.43 1.07 23.12
N MET A 166 -20.90 0.88 24.33
CA MET A 166 -21.58 1.25 25.58
C MET A 166 -21.87 2.76 25.67
N ARG A 167 -20.99 3.60 25.13
CA ARG A 167 -21.13 5.07 25.11
C ARG A 167 -21.95 5.60 23.93
N ARG A 168 -22.46 4.72 23.08
CA ARG A 168 -23.15 5.09 21.83
C ARG A 168 -22.24 5.87 20.86
N GLU A 169 -20.94 5.61 20.85
CA GLU A 169 -19.95 6.22 19.96
C GLU A 169 -19.61 5.29 18.77
N ILE A 170 -20.54 5.08 17.83
CA ILE A 170 -20.41 4.03 16.80
C ILE A 170 -19.17 4.19 15.91
N LEU A 171 -18.84 5.42 15.48
CA LEU A 171 -17.67 5.66 14.62
C LEU A 171 -16.35 5.35 15.34
N TYR A 172 -16.28 5.63 16.64
CA TYR A 172 -15.13 5.25 17.48
C TYR A 172 -14.99 3.73 17.54
N SER A 173 -16.09 3.00 17.78
CA SER A 173 -16.09 1.54 17.77
C SER A 173 -15.70 0.95 16.42
N ILE A 174 -16.20 1.51 15.31
CA ILE A 174 -15.86 1.07 13.94
C ILE A 174 -14.37 1.25 13.65
N ALA A 175 -13.80 2.40 14.03
CA ALA A 175 -12.37 2.65 13.86
C ALA A 175 -11.51 1.61 14.61
N HIS A 176 -11.87 1.31 15.87
CA HIS A 176 -11.17 0.29 16.67
C HIS A 176 -11.44 -1.14 16.18
N LEU A 177 -12.63 -1.44 15.65
CA LEU A 177 -12.90 -2.72 14.97
C LEU A 177 -12.00 -2.91 13.75
N GLY A 178 -11.63 -1.83 13.06
CA GLY A 178 -10.62 -1.87 12.01
C GLY A 178 -9.25 -2.35 12.49
N ILE A 179 -8.83 -1.95 13.70
CA ILE A 179 -7.58 -2.38 14.33
C ILE A 179 -7.69 -3.83 14.80
N VAL A 180 -8.77 -4.20 15.50
CA VAL A 180 -9.04 -5.59 15.91
C VAL A 180 -9.01 -6.53 14.69
N ARG A 181 -9.65 -6.14 13.59
CA ARG A 181 -9.66 -6.94 12.36
C ARG A 181 -8.29 -7.03 11.70
N ARG A 182 -7.45 -6.01 11.80
CA ARG A 182 -6.07 -6.05 11.30
C ARG A 182 -5.26 -7.15 11.98
N GLU A 183 -5.38 -7.27 13.30
CA GLU A 183 -4.67 -8.32 14.04
C GLU A 183 -5.26 -9.71 13.77
N LEU A 184 -6.57 -9.83 13.58
CA LEU A 184 -7.19 -11.05 13.07
C LEU A 184 -6.64 -11.46 11.69
N LEU A 185 -6.56 -10.53 10.74
CA LEU A 185 -6.01 -10.79 9.41
C LEU A 185 -4.53 -11.17 9.48
N ARG A 186 -3.74 -10.55 10.37
CA ARG A 186 -2.35 -10.94 10.64
C ARG A 186 -2.27 -12.38 11.14
N MET A 187 -3.07 -12.76 12.14
CA MET A 187 -3.12 -14.12 12.68
C MET A 187 -3.52 -15.14 11.61
N MET A 188 -4.54 -14.84 10.79
CA MET A 188 -4.94 -15.66 9.65
C MET A 188 -3.83 -15.79 8.60
N SER A 189 -3.06 -14.72 8.35
CA SER A 189 -1.92 -14.78 7.44
C SER A 189 -0.82 -15.70 7.95
N TRP A 190 -0.57 -15.76 9.26
CA TRP A 190 0.38 -16.71 9.83
C TRP A 190 -0.11 -18.15 9.72
N LYS A 191 -1.41 -18.41 9.89
CA LYS A 191 -2.01 -19.72 9.62
C LYS A 191 -1.77 -20.15 8.16
N VAL A 192 -2.02 -19.25 7.20
CA VAL A 192 -1.71 -19.52 5.77
C VAL A 192 -0.21 -19.78 5.59
N GLY A 193 0.65 -18.97 6.21
CA GLY A 193 2.10 -19.16 6.16
C GLY A 193 2.55 -20.53 6.69
N LEU A 194 1.89 -21.07 7.71
CA LEU A 194 2.17 -22.42 8.22
C LEU A 194 1.82 -23.50 7.19
N GLU A 195 0.73 -23.32 6.45
CA GLU A 195 0.25 -24.28 5.43
C GLU A 195 1.06 -24.22 4.14
N THR A 196 1.63 -23.05 3.84
CA THR A 196 2.41 -22.81 2.61
C THR A 196 3.91 -22.75 2.85
N HIS A 197 4.36 -23.12 4.05
CA HIS A 197 5.76 -23.04 4.47
C HIS A 197 6.38 -21.64 4.26
N PHE A 198 5.58 -20.58 4.45
CA PHE A 198 6.00 -19.17 4.36
C PHE A 198 6.56 -18.78 2.99
N SER A 199 6.15 -19.46 1.92
CA SER A 199 6.68 -19.31 0.55
C SER A 199 5.92 -18.32 -0.34
N LEU A 200 4.96 -17.57 0.23
CA LEU A 200 4.12 -16.66 -0.55
C LEU A 200 3.67 -15.43 0.24
N SER A 201 3.22 -14.41 -0.51
CA SER A 201 2.54 -13.24 0.03
C SER A 201 1.01 -13.36 -0.07
N VAL A 202 0.29 -12.91 0.96
CA VAL A 202 -1.17 -12.70 0.90
C VAL A 202 -1.56 -11.34 0.30
N GLY A 203 -0.58 -10.60 -0.24
CA GLY A 203 -0.74 -9.32 -0.90
C GLY A 203 -1.00 -8.15 0.04
N LYS A 204 -0.78 -6.92 -0.45
CA LYS A 204 -1.08 -5.68 0.27
C LYS A 204 -2.54 -5.68 0.73
N ASN A 205 -2.77 -5.32 1.99
CA ASN A 205 -4.08 -5.35 2.64
C ASN A 205 -4.79 -6.72 2.54
N TYR A 206 -4.03 -7.82 2.52
CA TYR A 206 -4.56 -9.19 2.51
C TYR A 206 -5.43 -9.53 1.30
N LYS A 207 -5.25 -8.81 0.17
CA LYS A 207 -6.09 -8.94 -1.03
C LYS A 207 -6.13 -10.36 -1.64
N TYR A 208 -5.16 -11.22 -1.33
CA TYR A 208 -5.12 -12.60 -1.81
C TYR A 208 -5.48 -13.64 -0.75
N LEU A 209 -5.80 -13.22 0.49
CA LEU A 209 -6.09 -14.14 1.59
C LEU A 209 -7.20 -15.15 1.26
N LYS A 210 -8.26 -14.70 0.56
CA LYS A 210 -9.38 -15.56 0.12
C LYS A 210 -8.93 -16.80 -0.65
N ARG A 211 -7.81 -16.73 -1.38
CA ARG A 211 -7.29 -17.84 -2.19
C ARG A 211 -6.74 -19.00 -1.34
N TYR A 212 -6.46 -18.75 -0.07
CA TYR A 212 -5.73 -19.67 0.81
C TYR A 212 -6.50 -20.08 2.07
N VAL A 213 -7.69 -19.52 2.30
CA VAL A 213 -8.53 -19.88 3.45
C VAL A 213 -9.77 -20.63 2.97
N SER A 214 -10.34 -21.48 3.82
CA SER A 214 -11.58 -22.18 3.50
C SER A 214 -12.75 -21.20 3.32
N ASP A 215 -13.74 -21.56 2.49
CA ASP A 215 -14.94 -20.75 2.29
C ASP A 215 -15.68 -20.50 3.60
N GLY A 216 -15.73 -21.48 4.50
CA GLY A 216 -16.33 -21.32 5.83
C GLY A 216 -15.65 -20.25 6.67
N LEU A 217 -14.31 -20.24 6.69
CA LEU A 217 -13.53 -19.24 7.42
C LEU A 217 -13.66 -17.85 6.77
N TRP A 218 -13.63 -17.79 5.43
CA TRP A 218 -13.83 -16.55 4.67
C TRP A 218 -15.21 -15.94 4.92
N ASN A 219 -16.28 -16.75 4.87
CA ASN A 219 -17.64 -16.28 5.06
C ASN A 219 -17.85 -15.70 6.46
N ARG A 220 -17.30 -16.34 7.51
CA ARG A 220 -17.29 -15.78 8.87
C ARG A 220 -16.46 -14.51 8.97
N LEU A 221 -15.30 -14.43 8.31
CA LEU A 221 -14.53 -13.19 8.26
C LEU A 221 -15.36 -12.04 7.64
N MET A 222 -16.12 -12.32 6.58
CA MET A 222 -16.97 -11.31 5.93
C MET A 222 -18.09 -10.80 6.83
N THR A 223 -18.64 -11.61 7.74
CA THR A 223 -19.67 -11.11 8.68
C THR A 223 -19.12 -10.09 9.67
N THR A 224 -17.79 -10.03 9.88
CA THR A 224 -17.14 -9.01 10.71
C THR A 224 -17.17 -7.61 10.10
N TYR A 225 -17.54 -7.45 8.83
CA TYR A 225 -17.60 -6.14 8.15
C TYR A 225 -18.97 -5.47 8.23
N ARG A 226 -19.98 -6.13 8.82
CA ARG A 226 -21.31 -5.54 9.02
C ARG A 226 -21.27 -4.59 10.23
N MET A 227 -21.25 -3.30 9.98
CA MET A 227 -21.03 -2.26 10.99
C MET A 227 -21.96 -1.05 10.83
N ASP A 228 -23.08 -1.24 10.14
CA ASP A 228 -24.10 -0.24 9.83
C ASP A 228 -25.04 0.07 11.01
N THR A 229 -25.05 -0.78 12.04
CA THR A 229 -25.83 -0.60 13.27
C THR A 229 -25.03 -1.01 14.50
N TYR A 230 -25.44 -0.57 15.69
CA TYR A 230 -24.79 -1.00 16.94
C TYR A 230 -24.88 -2.51 17.16
N GLU A 231 -26.03 -3.12 16.85
CA GLU A 231 -26.22 -4.57 16.93
C GLU A 231 -25.25 -5.31 15.99
N ASN A 232 -25.12 -4.83 14.74
CA ASN A 232 -24.19 -5.40 13.78
C ASN A 232 -22.72 -5.22 14.23
N CYS A 233 -22.38 -4.08 14.85
CA CYS A 233 -21.05 -3.88 15.44
C CYS A 233 -20.76 -4.86 16.59
N TRP A 234 -21.73 -5.14 17.48
CA TRP A 234 -21.61 -6.17 18.51
C TRP A 234 -21.40 -7.56 17.90
N ASN A 235 -22.25 -7.95 16.95
CA ASN A 235 -22.13 -9.22 16.23
C ASN A 235 -20.78 -9.35 15.50
N SER A 236 -20.30 -8.27 14.89
CA SER A 236 -18.99 -8.21 14.24
C SER A 236 -17.85 -8.38 15.25
N LEU A 237 -17.93 -7.72 16.41
CA LEU A 237 -16.96 -7.90 17.49
C LEU A 237 -16.92 -9.35 17.95
N PHE A 238 -18.08 -9.95 18.29
CA PHE A 238 -18.14 -11.35 18.73
C PHE A 238 -17.56 -12.31 17.69
N THR A 239 -17.90 -12.10 16.43
CA THR A 239 -17.32 -12.91 15.33
C THR A 239 -15.80 -12.77 15.26
N CYS A 240 -15.27 -11.54 15.44
CA CYS A 240 -13.82 -11.34 15.51
C CYS A 240 -13.20 -12.11 16.69
N LEU A 241 -13.79 -12.05 17.88
CA LEU A 241 -13.28 -12.74 19.08
C LEU A 241 -13.22 -14.26 18.86
N ASP A 242 -14.28 -14.85 18.31
CA ASP A 242 -14.36 -16.28 18.06
C ASP A 242 -13.37 -16.73 17.00
N LEU A 243 -13.29 -16.02 15.87
CA LEU A 243 -12.32 -16.31 14.82
C LEU A 243 -10.89 -16.17 15.32
N PHE A 244 -10.60 -15.11 16.08
CA PHE A 244 -9.26 -14.88 16.59
C PHE A 244 -8.86 -16.01 17.53
N ARG A 245 -9.72 -16.39 18.48
CA ARG A 245 -9.47 -17.50 19.41
C ARG A 245 -9.22 -18.82 18.69
N GLU A 246 -10.02 -19.14 17.69
CA GLU A 246 -9.86 -20.36 16.88
C GLU A 246 -8.51 -20.39 16.15
N VAL A 247 -8.22 -19.34 15.38
CA VAL A 247 -7.02 -19.27 14.54
C VAL A 247 -5.75 -19.15 15.38
N SER A 248 -5.75 -18.31 16.41
CA SER A 248 -4.59 -18.11 17.29
C SER A 248 -4.23 -19.37 18.07
N LYS A 249 -5.20 -20.16 18.54
CA LYS A 249 -4.94 -21.46 19.17
C LYS A 249 -4.33 -22.46 18.19
N GLU A 250 -4.82 -22.52 16.96
CA GLU A 250 -4.23 -23.39 15.94
C GLU A 250 -2.78 -23.00 15.62
N VAL A 251 -2.53 -21.70 15.45
CA VAL A 251 -1.17 -21.16 15.22
C VAL A 251 -0.26 -21.47 16.40
N ALA A 252 -0.73 -21.27 17.64
CA ALA A 252 0.05 -21.55 18.85
C ALA A 252 0.45 -23.03 18.92
N VAL A 253 -0.48 -23.94 18.68
CA VAL A 253 -0.21 -25.39 18.69
C VAL A 253 0.80 -25.77 17.60
N LYS A 254 0.62 -25.29 16.36
CA LYS A 254 1.52 -25.61 15.24
C LYS A 254 2.93 -25.04 15.41
N LEU A 255 3.07 -23.94 16.14
CA LEU A 255 4.35 -23.29 16.41
C LEU A 255 4.97 -23.66 17.76
N CYS A 256 4.30 -24.49 18.57
CA CYS A 256 4.67 -24.80 19.94
C CYS A 256 4.82 -23.54 20.81
N PHE A 257 3.92 -22.57 20.64
CA PHE A 257 3.82 -21.35 21.44
C PHE A 257 2.78 -21.53 22.54
N GLU A 258 3.00 -20.87 23.67
CA GLU A 258 2.02 -20.76 24.76
C GLU A 258 0.91 -19.80 24.36
N TYR A 259 -0.34 -20.17 24.65
CA TYR A 259 -1.49 -19.34 24.37
C TYR A 259 -1.69 -18.31 25.51
N PRO A 260 -1.82 -17.00 25.22
CA PRO A 260 -1.94 -15.99 26.27
C PRO A 260 -3.24 -16.10 27.09
N ASP A 261 -3.14 -15.89 28.40
CA ASP A 261 -4.27 -15.96 29.35
C ASP A 261 -5.26 -14.79 29.25
N ASN A 262 -4.91 -13.73 28.50
CA ASN A 262 -5.70 -12.50 28.41
C ASN A 262 -7.10 -12.71 27.84
N ASP A 263 -7.30 -13.74 27.01
CA ASP A 263 -8.59 -14.11 26.41
C ASP A 263 -9.72 -14.25 27.45
N PHE A 264 -9.47 -14.96 28.56
CA PHE A 264 -10.52 -15.30 29.51
C PHE A 264 -11.12 -14.06 30.20
N ASN A 265 -10.26 -13.22 30.77
CA ASN A 265 -10.69 -12.03 31.50
C ASN A 265 -11.35 -11.01 30.57
N LEU A 266 -10.82 -10.85 29.35
CA LEU A 266 -11.33 -9.88 28.39
C LEU A 266 -12.64 -10.36 27.75
N THR A 267 -12.79 -11.65 27.49
CA THR A 267 -14.06 -12.24 27.07
C THR A 267 -15.13 -12.06 28.15
N LYS A 268 -14.79 -12.31 29.42
CA LYS A 268 -15.71 -12.05 30.53
C LYS A 268 -16.14 -10.57 30.56
N TYR A 269 -15.20 -9.64 30.45
CA TYR A 269 -15.50 -8.21 30.38
C TYR A 269 -16.46 -7.86 29.22
N VAL A 270 -16.20 -8.34 28.01
CA VAL A 270 -17.06 -8.08 26.84
C VAL A 270 -18.48 -8.60 27.09
N MET A 271 -18.62 -9.81 27.61
CA MET A 271 -19.92 -10.43 27.88
C MET A 271 -20.69 -9.71 28.98
N ASP A 272 -20.00 -9.29 30.06
CA ASP A 272 -20.63 -8.55 31.15
C ASP A 272 -21.12 -7.17 30.70
N MET A 273 -20.34 -6.48 29.85
CA MET A 273 -20.75 -5.20 29.27
C MET A 273 -21.92 -5.36 28.29
N TYR A 274 -21.92 -6.40 27.45
CA TYR A 274 -23.01 -6.66 26.51
C TYR A 274 -24.33 -6.96 27.23
N LYS A 275 -24.30 -7.74 28.32
CA LYS A 275 -25.50 -7.99 29.14
C LYS A 275 -26.09 -6.73 29.76
N GLY A 276 -25.25 -5.74 30.09
CA GLY A 276 -25.69 -4.44 30.59
C GLY A 276 -26.05 -3.43 29.50
N TYR A 277 -25.94 -3.81 28.22
CA TYR A 277 -26.29 -2.98 27.07
C TYR A 277 -27.74 -3.18 26.61
N GLU A 278 -28.28 -4.39 26.82
CA GLU A 278 -29.71 -4.71 26.71
C GLU A 278 -30.53 -3.95 27.76
#